data_AF-A0A0D6AXH7-F1
#
_entry.id   AF-A0A0D6AXH7-F1
#
_cell.length_a   1.000
_cell.length_b   1.000
_cell.length_c   1.000
_cell.angle_alpha   90.00
_cell.angle_beta   90.00
_cell.angle_gamma   90.00
#
_symmetry.space_group_name_H-M   'P 1'
#
loop_
_entity.id
_entity.type
_entity.pdbx_description
1 polymer ?
#
loop_
_entity_poly.entity_id
_entity_poly.type
_entity_poly.pdbx_seq_one_letter_code
_entity_poly.pdbx_strand_id
1 'polypeptide(L)'
;MYQKSEQEKIRLENFLSPSGIELSSDNRWVVMAKLIPWAELEKENSKLFSKKKDQLVKPFRMALGALILKKKMETTDKGIVALIQENPYLQYFIGLSEYTNIAPFKPSMIANFKQNINQKIIDKVHQIIVEEQIKKNLQE
;
A
#
# COMPACT_ATOMS: atom_id res chain seq x y z
N MET A 1 -22.22 -5.83 7.40
CA MET A 1 -22.50 -4.63 6.59
C MET A 1 -21.15 -4.00 6.21
N TYR A 2 -20.79 -3.99 4.92
CA TYR A 2 -19.62 -3.23 4.46
C TYR A 2 -19.95 -1.74 4.61
N GLN A 3 -19.21 -1.03 5.46
CA GLN A 3 -19.10 0.42 5.30
C GLN A 3 -18.27 0.63 4.03
N LYS A 4 -18.90 1.20 2.99
CA LYS A 4 -18.13 1.90 1.96
C LYS A 4 -17.29 2.94 2.71
N SER A 5 -16.00 2.69 2.90
CA SER A 5 -15.08 3.78 3.16
C SER A 5 -15.10 4.60 1.88
N GLU A 6 -15.64 5.81 1.93
CA GLU A 6 -15.22 6.81 0.97
C GLU A 6 -13.69 6.77 0.99
N GLN A 7 -13.07 6.48 -0.15
CA GLN A 7 -11.65 6.66 -0.29
C GLN A 7 -11.41 8.16 -0.20
N GLU A 8 -11.35 8.70 1.01
CA GLU A 8 -10.84 10.04 1.22
C GLU A 8 -9.44 10.03 0.62
N LYS A 9 -9.23 10.89 -0.38
CA LYS A 9 -7.91 11.12 -0.95
C LYS A 9 -7.06 11.68 0.19
N ILE A 10 -6.35 10.81 0.91
CA ILE A 10 -5.33 11.21 1.87
C ILE A 10 -4.28 11.96 1.08
N ARG A 11 -4.34 13.29 1.15
CA ARG A 11 -3.34 14.19 0.58
C ARG A 11 -2.11 14.15 1.48
N LEU A 12 -0.95 14.32 0.87
CA LEU A 12 0.34 14.37 1.58
C LEU A 12 0.31 15.40 2.72
N GLU A 13 -0.29 16.56 2.45
CA GLU A 13 -0.51 17.69 3.36
C GLU A 13 -1.33 17.32 4.60
N ASN A 14 -2.16 16.28 4.54
CA ASN A 14 -3.02 15.85 5.64
C ASN A 14 -2.37 14.76 6.50
N PHE A 15 -1.12 14.35 6.21
CA PHE A 15 -0.43 13.35 7.02
C PHE A 15 0.12 13.98 8.30
N LEU A 16 -0.64 13.89 9.39
CA LEU A 16 -0.23 14.43 10.68
C LEU A 16 0.84 13.54 11.31
N SER A 17 2.09 14.00 11.25
CA SER A 17 3.17 13.48 12.08
C SER A 17 3.08 14.12 13.48
N PRO A 18 3.35 13.39 14.58
CA PRO A 18 3.35 13.92 15.95
C PRO A 18 4.24 15.16 16.17
N SER A 19 5.11 15.48 15.21
CA SER A 19 6.04 16.62 15.24
C SER A 19 5.87 17.62 14.08
N GLY A 20 4.78 17.60 13.31
CA GLY A 20 4.58 18.56 12.21
C GLY A 20 5.55 18.38 11.03
N ILE A 21 6.20 17.22 10.92
CA ILE A 21 7.07 16.87 9.80
C ILE A 21 6.21 16.51 8.59
N GLU A 22 6.22 17.37 7.58
CA GLU A 22 5.65 17.07 6.27
C GLU A 22 6.49 16.00 5.57
N LEU A 23 5.82 15.02 4.97
CA LEU A 23 6.49 14.03 4.12
C LEU A 23 6.96 14.70 2.84
N SER A 24 8.23 14.52 2.47
CA SER A 24 8.74 15.01 1.19
C SER A 24 7.99 14.35 0.02
N SER A 25 7.46 15.17 -0.89
CA SER A 25 6.79 14.73 -2.12
C SER A 25 7.68 13.88 -3.02
N ASP A 26 8.98 14.07 -2.91
CA ASP A 26 10.01 13.52 -3.81
C ASP A 26 10.56 12.20 -3.25
N ASN A 27 10.14 11.81 -2.04
CA ASN A 27 10.48 10.52 -1.48
C ASN A 27 10.01 9.39 -2.39
N ARG A 28 10.89 8.41 -2.62
CA ARG A 28 10.64 7.25 -3.50
C ARG A 28 9.31 6.54 -3.23
N TRP A 29 8.88 6.43 -1.96
CA TRP A 29 7.64 5.76 -1.58
C TRP A 29 6.42 6.64 -1.83
N VAL A 30 6.53 7.95 -1.61
CA VAL A 30 5.44 8.90 -1.91
C VAL A 30 5.19 8.97 -3.41
N VAL A 31 6.26 9.06 -4.20
CA VAL A 31 6.19 9.01 -5.67
C VAL A 31 5.56 7.70 -6.12
N MET A 32 6.03 6.55 -5.62
CA MET A 32 5.47 5.25 -5.99
C MET A 32 3.99 5.11 -5.61
N ALA A 33 3.59 5.59 -4.43
CA ALA A 33 2.20 5.56 -4.00
C ALA A 33 1.28 6.40 -4.91
N LYS A 34 1.78 7.51 -5.48
CA LYS A 34 1.03 8.34 -6.43
C LYS A 34 0.88 7.69 -7.80
N LEU A 35 1.85 6.86 -8.21
CA LEU A 35 1.83 6.16 -9.50
C LEU A 35 0.84 4.99 -9.54
N ILE A 36 0.60 4.32 -8.40
CA ILE A 36 -0.24 3.12 -8.36
C ILE A 36 -1.73 3.53 -8.42
N PRO A 37 -2.53 3.03 -9.39
CA PRO A 37 -3.96 3.35 -9.51
C PRO A 37 -4.79 2.53 -8.51
N TRP A 38 -4.66 2.83 -7.21
CA TRP A 38 -5.24 2.04 -6.12
C TRP A 38 -6.74 1.73 -6.28
N ALA A 39 -7.54 2.73 -6.67
CA ALA A 39 -8.99 2.59 -6.82
C ALA A 39 -9.40 1.64 -7.95
N GLU A 40 -8.67 1.69 -9.08
CA GLU A 40 -8.94 0.81 -10.22
C GLU A 40 -8.57 -0.63 -9.88
N LEU A 41 -7.41 -0.83 -9.24
CA LEU A 41 -6.95 -2.14 -8.79
C LEU A 41 -7.88 -2.75 -7.74
N GLU A 42 -8.39 -1.94 -6.80
CA GLU A 42 -9.38 -2.39 -5.82
C GLU A 42 -10.69 -2.83 -6.50
N LYS A 43 -11.17 -2.04 -7.47
CA LYS A 43 -12.36 -2.36 -8.25
C LYS A 43 -12.17 -3.67 -9.04
N GLU A 44 -11.03 -3.86 -9.69
CA GLU A 44 -10.69 -5.11 -10.37
C GLU A 44 -10.62 -6.30 -9.40
N ASN A 45 -9.98 -6.13 -8.23
CA ASN A 45 -9.91 -7.18 -7.22
C ASN A 45 -11.32 -7.59 -6.77
N SER A 46 -12.17 -6.61 -6.46
CA SER A 46 -13.52 -6.83 -5.94
C SER A 46 -14.44 -7.63 -6.90
N LYS A 47 -14.26 -7.48 -8.22
CA LYS A 47 -15.02 -8.23 -9.23
C LYS A 47 -14.75 -9.75 -9.16
N LEU A 48 -13.53 -10.13 -8.80
CA LEU A 48 -13.08 -11.52 -8.76
C LEU A 48 -13.49 -12.23 -7.46
N PHE A 49 -13.76 -11.47 -6.39
CA PHE A 49 -14.11 -12.00 -5.07
C PHE A 49 -15.60 -11.84 -4.71
N SER A 50 -16.50 -11.78 -5.71
CA SER A 50 -17.95 -11.62 -5.52
C SER A 50 -18.61 -12.61 -4.54
N LYS A 51 -17.97 -13.75 -4.23
CA LYS A 51 -18.40 -14.75 -3.23
C LYS A 51 -17.61 -14.77 -1.90
N LYS A 52 -16.43 -14.14 -1.80
CA LYS A 52 -15.53 -14.17 -0.61
C LYS A 52 -15.36 -12.78 0.02
N LYS A 53 -16.38 -11.93 -0.11
CA LYS A 53 -16.33 -10.51 0.24
C LYS A 53 -15.90 -10.20 1.68
N ASP A 54 -16.07 -11.15 2.60
CA ASP A 54 -15.88 -10.90 4.04
C ASP A 54 -14.50 -11.30 4.61
N GLN A 55 -13.51 -11.68 3.78
CA GLN A 55 -12.22 -12.17 4.30
C GLN A 55 -11.10 -11.14 4.44
N LEU A 56 -11.18 -9.97 3.77
CA LEU A 56 -10.15 -8.94 3.89
C LEU A 56 -10.47 -8.00 5.07
N VAL A 57 -9.89 -8.28 6.22
CA VAL A 57 -10.10 -7.53 7.49
C VAL A 57 -9.49 -6.11 7.45
N LYS A 58 -8.69 -5.78 6.43
CA LYS A 58 -7.97 -4.50 6.31
C LYS A 58 -8.21 -3.86 4.94
N PRO A 59 -8.05 -2.53 4.80
CA PRO A 59 -8.20 -1.84 3.53
C PRO A 59 -7.31 -2.42 2.43
N PHE A 60 -7.80 -2.40 1.18
CA PHE A 60 -7.08 -2.98 0.04
C PHE A 60 -5.69 -2.36 -0.16
N ARG A 61 -5.58 -1.03 -0.11
CA ARG A 61 -4.28 -0.32 -0.21
C ARG A 61 -3.28 -0.78 0.85
N MET A 62 -3.75 -1.06 2.06
CA MET A 62 -2.88 -1.55 3.14
C MET A 62 -2.34 -2.94 2.84
N ALA A 63 -3.24 -3.86 2.47
CA ALA A 63 -2.87 -5.22 2.17
C ALA A 63 -1.94 -5.31 0.95
N LEU A 64 -2.30 -4.66 -0.16
CA LEU A 64 -1.51 -4.64 -1.38
C LEU A 64 -0.18 -3.91 -1.18
N GLY A 65 -0.22 -2.75 -0.50
CA GLY A 65 0.98 -1.98 -0.19
C GLY A 65 1.99 -2.78 0.62
N ALA A 66 1.55 -3.50 1.66
CA ALA A 66 2.41 -4.38 2.44
C ALA A 66 3.07 -5.48 1.61
N LEU A 67 2.34 -6.09 0.66
CA LEU A 67 2.89 -7.12 -0.23
C LEU A 67 3.94 -6.54 -1.19
N ILE A 68 3.70 -5.34 -1.73
CA ILE A 68 4.66 -4.65 -2.61
C ILE A 68 5.94 -4.33 -1.83
N LEU A 69 5.81 -3.71 -0.65
CA LEU A 69 6.96 -3.34 0.17
C LEU A 69 7.76 -4.57 0.60
N LYS A 70 7.08 -5.64 1.04
CA LYS A 70 7.73 -6.90 1.39
C LYS A 70 8.53 -7.47 0.22
N LYS A 71 7.96 -7.50 -0.99
CA LYS A 71 8.64 -8.01 -2.19
C LYS A 71 9.85 -7.13 -2.55
N LYS A 72 9.73 -5.81 -2.42
CA LYS A 72 10.79 -4.85 -2.78
C LYS A 72 11.94 -4.79 -1.78
N MET A 73 11.66 -5.05 -0.49
CA MET A 73 12.66 -5.03 0.59
C MET A 73 13.20 -6.42 0.95
N GLU A 74 12.72 -7.48 0.29
CA GLU A 74 13.16 -8.87 0.48
C GLU A 74 13.24 -9.30 1.96
N THR A 75 12.22 -8.94 2.74
CA THR A 75 12.20 -9.16 4.19
C THR A 75 11.15 -10.18 4.64
N THR A 76 11.22 -10.58 5.91
CA THR A 76 10.26 -11.48 6.54
C THR A 76 8.92 -10.78 6.82
N ASP A 77 7.88 -11.55 7.13
CA ASP A 77 6.57 -10.97 7.53
C ASP A 77 6.68 -10.12 8.81
N LYS A 78 7.54 -10.50 9.75
CA LYS A 78 7.80 -9.70 10.95
C LYS A 78 8.61 -8.45 10.60
N GLY A 79 9.64 -8.61 9.77
CA GLY A 79 10.49 -7.50 9.34
C GLY A 79 9.72 -6.41 8.62
N ILE A 80 8.80 -6.76 7.72
CA ILE A 80 8.02 -5.73 7.00
C ILE A 80 7.06 -4.97 7.92
N VAL A 81 6.46 -5.64 8.91
CA VAL A 81 5.59 -4.98 9.89
C VAL A 81 6.37 -3.99 10.74
N ALA A 82 7.56 -4.38 11.22
CA ALA A 82 8.44 -3.49 11.98
C ALA A 82 8.88 -2.28 11.14
N LEU A 83 9.34 -2.50 9.91
CA LEU A 83 9.73 -1.42 9.01
C LEU A 83 8.59 -0.44 8.74
N ILE A 84 7.37 -0.94 8.55
CA ILE A 84 6.19 -0.07 8.38
C ILE A 84 5.90 0.70 9.67
N GLN A 85 5.95 0.05 10.83
CA GLN A 85 5.73 0.72 12.13
C GLN A 85 6.73 1.86 12.35
N GLU A 86 8.00 1.65 11.98
CA GLU A 86 9.09 2.61 12.23
C GLU A 86 9.14 3.76 11.22
N ASN A 87 8.47 3.65 10.07
CA ASN A 87 8.67 4.56 8.95
C ASN A 87 7.38 5.24 8.46
N PRO A 88 7.23 6.58 8.63
CA PRO A 88 6.03 7.28 8.23
C PRO A 88 5.78 7.29 6.70
N TYR A 89 6.83 7.23 5.88
CA TYR A 89 6.68 7.09 4.43
C TYR A 89 6.05 5.75 4.04
N LEU A 90 6.38 4.67 4.76
CA LEU A 90 5.79 3.36 4.52
C LEU A 90 4.36 3.29 5.04
N GLN A 91 4.06 3.95 6.15
CA GLN A 91 2.68 4.11 6.66
C GLN A 91 1.80 4.86 5.66
N TYR A 92 2.29 5.98 5.11
CA TYR A 92 1.62 6.67 4.02
C TYR A 92 1.45 5.77 2.79
N PHE A 93 2.48 5.01 2.41
CA PHE A 93 2.42 4.10 1.26
C PHE A 93 1.25 3.11 1.39
N ILE A 94 1.11 2.48 2.56
CA ILE A 94 0.01 1.54 2.87
C ILE A 94 -1.34 2.23 3.13
N GLY A 95 -1.40 3.56 3.06
CA GLY A 95 -2.63 4.34 3.14
C GLY A 95 -3.07 4.74 4.54
N LEU A 96 -2.15 4.81 5.51
CA LEU A 96 -2.44 5.48 6.77
C LEU A 96 -2.45 7.00 6.57
N SER A 97 -3.40 7.67 7.22
CA SER A 97 -3.54 9.12 7.20
C SER A 97 -2.63 9.81 8.20
N GLU A 98 -2.13 9.12 9.21
CA GLU A 98 -1.29 9.69 10.27
C GLU A 98 -0.25 8.67 10.70
N TYR A 99 0.88 9.18 11.23
CA TYR A 99 1.89 8.29 11.77
C TYR A 99 1.46 7.73 13.12
N THR A 100 1.63 6.43 13.30
CA THR A 100 1.48 5.75 14.59
C THR A 100 2.65 4.84 14.88
N ASN A 101 3.15 4.83 16.11
CA ASN A 101 4.17 3.87 16.55
C ASN A 101 3.56 2.50 16.92
N ILE A 102 2.34 2.20 16.47
CA ILE A 102 1.67 0.92 16.68
C ILE A 102 1.71 0.14 15.37
N ALA A 103 2.05 -1.14 15.43
CA ALA A 103 2.01 -2.01 14.26
C ALA A 103 0.61 -2.01 13.60
N PRO A 104 0.49 -1.69 12.31
CA PRO A 104 -0.82 -1.53 11.65
C PRO A 104 -1.59 -2.84 11.49
N PHE A 105 -0.89 -3.97 11.52
CA PHE A 105 -1.44 -5.32 11.45
C PHE A 105 -0.44 -6.34 12.00
N LYS A 106 -0.93 -7.55 12.31
CA LYS A 106 -0.08 -8.66 12.76
C LYS A 106 0.69 -9.28 11.58
N PRO A 107 1.93 -9.76 11.76
CA PRO A 107 2.70 -10.43 10.70
C PRO A 107 1.95 -11.59 10.01
N SER A 108 1.15 -12.35 10.77
CA SER A 108 0.34 -13.46 10.24
C SER A 108 -0.69 -13.01 9.19
N MET A 109 -1.06 -11.72 9.17
CA MET A 109 -2.01 -11.19 8.19
C MET A 109 -1.41 -11.08 6.78
N ILE A 110 -0.08 -11.08 6.62
CA ILE A 110 0.56 -11.03 5.30
C ILE A 110 0.19 -12.27 4.47
N ALA A 111 0.16 -13.45 5.09
CA ALA A 111 -0.27 -14.67 4.40
C ALA A 111 -1.74 -14.56 3.93
N ASN A 112 -2.61 -14.01 4.77
CA ASN A 112 -4.01 -13.76 4.41
C ASN A 112 -4.13 -12.74 3.27
N PHE A 113 -3.31 -11.69 3.27
CA PHE A 113 -3.30 -10.72 2.17
C PHE A 113 -2.92 -11.37 0.83
N LYS A 114 -1.89 -12.22 0.82
CA LYS A 114 -1.51 -12.97 -0.39
C LYS A 114 -2.63 -13.85 -0.94
N GLN A 115 -3.42 -14.47 -0.06
CA GLN A 115 -4.52 -15.35 -0.48
C GLN A 115 -5.74 -14.56 -1.01
N ASN A 116 -5.92 -13.33 -0.55
CA ASN A 116 -7.10 -12.50 -0.86
C ASN A 116 -6.84 -11.42 -1.92
N ILE A 117 -5.59 -11.23 -2.34
CA ILE A 117 -5.21 -10.34 -3.43
C ILE A 117 -4.83 -11.20 -4.62
N ASN A 118 -5.45 -10.94 -5.77
CA ASN A 118 -5.14 -11.69 -6.97
C ASN A 118 -3.68 -11.43 -7.41
N GLN A 119 -2.93 -12.50 -7.67
CA GLN A 119 -1.56 -12.41 -8.17
C GLN A 119 -1.44 -11.52 -9.42
N LYS A 120 -2.43 -11.57 -10.32
CA LYS A 120 -2.48 -10.71 -11.52
C LYS A 120 -2.43 -9.22 -11.19
N ILE A 121 -2.98 -8.80 -10.05
CA ILE A 121 -2.93 -7.40 -9.60
C ILE A 121 -1.52 -7.04 -9.15
N ILE A 122 -0.87 -7.93 -8.40
CA ILE A 122 0.51 -7.73 -7.96
C ILE A 122 1.44 -7.62 -9.17
N ASP A 123 1.22 -8.45 -10.20
CA ASP A 123 2.01 -8.43 -11.42
C ASP A 123 1.76 -7.15 -12.25
N LYS A 124 0.50 -6.70 -12.35
CA LYS A 124 0.16 -5.41 -12.97
C LYS A 124 0.84 -4.24 -12.28
N VAL A 125 0.83 -4.19 -10.95
CA VAL A 125 1.51 -3.11 -10.20
C VAL A 125 3.01 -3.15 -10.49
N HIS A 126 3.61 -4.34 -10.55
CA HIS A 126 5.02 -4.46 -10.90
C HIS A 126 5.32 -3.93 -12.30
N GLN A 127 4.48 -4.25 -13.29
CA GLN A 127 4.59 -3.71 -14.65
C GLN A 127 4.52 -2.18 -14.67
N ILE A 128 3.52 -1.59 -14.01
CA ILE A 128 3.37 -0.12 -13.92
C ILE A 128 4.64 0.52 -13.34
N ILE A 129 5.20 -0.04 -12.25
CA ILE A 129 6.40 0.48 -11.62
C ILE A 129 7.61 0.40 -12.57
N VAL A 130 7.78 -0.73 -13.27
CA VAL A 130 8.90 -0.93 -14.20
C VAL A 130 8.79 -0.02 -15.43
N GLU A 131 7.60 0.12 -16.01
CA GLU A 131 7.36 1.01 -17.15
C GLU A 131 7.69 2.47 -16.82
N GLU A 132 7.27 2.94 -15.63
CA GLU A 132 7.61 4.29 -15.18
C GLU A 132 9.10 4.48 -14.90
N GLN A 133 9.80 3.46 -14.42
CA GLN A 133 11.26 3.49 -14.27
C GLN A 133 11.97 3.57 -15.63
N ILE A 134 11.51 2.81 -16.62
CA ILE A 134 12.07 2.84 -17.98
C ILE A 134 11.85 4.22 -18.63
N LYS A 135 10.65 4.81 -18.49
CA LYS A 135 10.36 6.15 -19.04
C LYS A 135 11.26 7.22 -18.44
N LYS A 136 11.50 7.19 -17.13
CA LYS A 136 12.42 8.15 -16.48
C LYS A 136 13.85 8.01 -16.99
N ASN A 137 14.34 6.79 -17.15
CA ASN A 137 15.69 6.54 -17.65
C ASN A 137 15.87 6.89 -19.15
N LEU A 138 14.77 7.03 -19.92
CA LEU A 138 14.80 7.47 -21.32
C LEU A 138 14.71 8.99 -21.49
N GLN A 139 14.41 9.71 -20.41
CA GLN A 139 14.26 11.17 -20.38
C GLN A 139 15.46 11.89 -19.72
N GLU A 140 16.42 11.12 -19.20
CA GLU A 140 17.74 11.56 -18.70
C GLU A 140 18.83 11.26 -19.76
#